data_AF-A0A950VQ69-F1
#
_entry.id   AF-A0A950VQ69-F1
#
_cell.length_a   1.000
_cell.length_b   1.000
_cell.length_c   1.000
_cell.angle_alpha   90.00
_cell.angle_beta   90.00
_cell.angle_gamma   90.00
#
_symmetry.space_group_name_H-M   'P 1'
#
loop_
_entity.id
_entity.type
_entity.pdbx_description
1 polymer ?
#
loop_
_entity_poly.entity_id
_entity_poly.type
_entity_poly.pdbx_seq_one_letter_code
_entity_poly.pdbx_strand_id
1 'polypeptide(L)'
;MLDAGEATRGLNVTARGSHLVVGRTDEYGADPRFRLTPLGVNAYGLSLYRRKPWEPLPFEGTLEKLAETMNHELGAWADDWS
;
A
#
# COMPACT_ATOMS: atom_id res chain seq x y z
N MET A 1 7.74 -14.57 -5.09
CA MET A 1 6.35 -14.23 -4.74
C MET A 1 6.42 -13.64 -3.35
N LEU A 2 6.03 -12.39 -3.16
CA LEU A 2 6.06 -11.76 -1.84
C LEU A 2 4.99 -12.47 -1.00
N ASP A 3 5.39 -13.15 0.06
CA ASP A 3 4.46 -13.75 1.01
C ASP A 3 3.73 -12.59 1.71
N ALA A 4 2.40 -12.62 1.73
CA ALA A 4 1.64 -11.58 2.40
C ALA A 4 1.83 -11.74 3.90
N GLY A 5 2.54 -10.79 4.53
CA GLY A 5 2.57 -10.71 5.98
C GLY A 5 1.17 -10.52 6.57
N GLU A 6 1.02 -10.79 7.86
CA GLU A 6 -0.28 -10.89 8.53
C GLU A 6 -1.18 -9.66 8.30
N ALA A 7 -0.60 -8.45 8.37
CA ALA A 7 -1.32 -7.20 8.21
C ALA A 7 -1.72 -6.87 6.76
N THR A 8 -0.99 -7.41 5.77
CA THR A 8 -1.32 -7.25 4.34
C THR A 8 -2.16 -8.41 3.79
N ARG A 9 -2.58 -9.33 4.65
CA ARG A 9 -3.39 -10.48 4.27
C ARG A 9 -4.75 -10.03 3.72
N GLY A 10 -5.09 -10.58 2.54
CA GLY A 10 -6.34 -10.26 1.85
C GLY A 10 -6.34 -8.89 1.15
N LEU A 11 -5.23 -8.15 1.16
CA LEU A 11 -5.06 -6.99 0.29
C LEU A 11 -4.83 -7.44 -1.15
N ASN A 12 -5.36 -6.69 -2.10
CA ASN A 12 -5.07 -6.80 -3.52
C ASN A 12 -4.26 -5.59 -4.01
N VAL A 13 -3.56 -5.79 -5.13
CA VAL A 13 -2.80 -4.74 -5.79
C VAL A 13 -3.48 -4.43 -7.11
N THR A 14 -3.84 -3.16 -7.31
CA THR A 14 -4.43 -2.65 -8.54
C THR A 14 -3.52 -1.60 -9.17
N ALA A 15 -3.17 -1.77 -10.44
CA ALA A 15 -2.47 -0.75 -11.20
C ALA A 15 -3.43 0.41 -11.57
N ARG A 16 -3.02 1.65 -11.26
CA ARG A 16 -3.77 2.88 -11.59
C ARG A 16 -2.81 3.91 -12.21
N GLY A 17 -2.78 3.96 -13.53
CA GLY A 17 -1.76 4.70 -14.26
C GLY A 17 -0.38 4.13 -13.94
N SER A 18 0.57 4.99 -13.56
CA SER A 18 1.91 4.56 -13.14
C SER A 18 2.01 4.13 -11.68
N HIS A 19 0.93 4.22 -10.90
CA HIS A 19 0.92 3.87 -9.48
C HIS A 19 0.42 2.46 -9.25
N LEU A 20 0.90 1.83 -8.17
CA LEU A 20 0.28 0.63 -7.62
C LEU A 20 -0.52 1.04 -6.39
N VAL A 21 -1.79 0.65 -6.34
CA VAL A 21 -2.67 0.88 -5.21
C VAL A 21 -2.87 -0.44 -4.48
N VAL A 22 -2.60 -0.45 -3.18
CA VAL A 22 -2.79 -1.60 -2.30
C VAL A 22 -4.02 -1.32 -1.44
N GLY A 23 -4.96 -2.25 -1.43
CA GLY A 23 -6.22 -2.08 -0.70
C GLY A 23 -7.06 -3.34 -0.74
N ARG A 24 -8.34 -3.23 -0.37
CA ARG A 24 -9.33 -4.30 -0.56
C ARG A 24 -10.35 -3.92 -1.62
N THR A 25 -11.07 -4.92 -2.09
CA THR A 25 -12.27 -4.71 -2.87
C THR A 25 -13.37 -5.52 -2.19
N ASP A 26 -14.41 -4.85 -1.76
CA ASP A 26 -15.60 -5.46 -1.15
C ASP A 26 -16.85 -5.14 -1.98
N GLU A 27 -18.02 -5.46 -1.44
CA GLU A 27 -19.32 -5.21 -2.07
C GLU A 27 -19.62 -3.71 -2.26
N TYR A 28 -18.97 -2.82 -1.50
CA TYR A 28 -19.14 -1.37 -1.57
C TYR A 28 -18.11 -0.70 -2.51
N GLY A 29 -17.07 -1.44 -2.91
CA GLY A 29 -16.14 -1.06 -3.95
C GLY A 29 -14.68 -1.18 -3.55
N ALA A 30 -13.81 -0.40 -4.18
CA ALA A 30 -12.39 -0.38 -3.86
C ALA A 30 -12.15 0.45 -2.59
N ASP A 31 -11.51 -0.16 -1.59
CA ASP A 31 -11.07 0.50 -0.37
C ASP A 31 -9.52 0.60 -0.36
N PRO A 32 -8.96 1.70 -0.90
CA PRO A 32 -7.53 1.88 -1.02
C PRO A 32 -6.88 2.21 0.33
N ARG A 33 -5.73 1.60 0.62
CA ARG A 33 -4.96 1.86 1.85
C ARG A 33 -3.62 2.52 1.55
N PHE A 34 -2.86 1.94 0.63
CA PHE A 34 -1.54 2.45 0.26
C PHE A 34 -1.45 2.74 -1.23
N ARG A 35 -0.58 3.68 -1.57
CA ARG A 35 -0.17 3.95 -2.96
C ARG A 35 1.34 3.93 -3.05
N LEU A 36 1.84 3.13 -3.97
CA LEU A 36 3.24 3.09 -4.37
C LEU A 36 3.40 3.96 -5.62
N THR A 37 4.23 4.99 -5.52
CA THR A 37 4.51 5.92 -6.63
C THR A 37 5.92 5.67 -7.15
N PRO A 38 6.11 5.38 -8.44
CA PRO A 38 7.44 5.14 -8.97
C PRO A 38 8.31 6.40 -8.88
N LEU A 39 9.53 6.24 -8.37
CA LEU A 39 10.55 7.30 -8.26
C LEU A 39 11.70 7.10 -9.26
N GLY A 40 11.73 5.95 -9.92
CA GLY A 40 12.78 5.58 -10.86
C GLY A 40 12.81 4.07 -11.08
N VAL A 41 13.97 3.56 -11.49
CA VAL A 41 14.15 2.12 -11.72
C VAL A 41 14.10 1.37 -10.39
N ASN A 42 13.11 0.49 -10.25
CA ASN A 42 12.93 -0.37 -9.08
C ASN A 42 12.81 0.39 -7.73
N ALA A 43 12.33 1.63 -7.77
CA ALA A 43 12.16 2.47 -6.59
C ALA A 43 10.77 3.10 -6.55
N TYR A 44 10.16 3.07 -5.37
CA TYR A 44 8.84 3.59 -5.12
C TYR A 44 8.84 4.41 -3.84
N GLY A 45 7.98 5.44 -3.78
CA GLY A 45 7.60 6.12 -2.56
C GLY A 45 6.23 5.64 -2.08
N LEU A 46 6.02 5.62 -0.77
CA LEU A 46 4.79 5.15 -0.14
C LEU A 46 3.89 6.33 0.25
N SER A 47 2.59 6.22 0.00
CA SER A 47 1.58 7.13 0.52
C SER A 47 0.44 6.36 1.18
N LEU A 48 -0.14 6.92 2.23
CA LEU A 48 -1.32 6.40 2.94
C LEU A 48 -2.59 7.11 2.46
N TYR A 49 -3.70 6.37 2.38
CA TYR A 49 -5.01 6.94 2.13
C TYR A 49 -5.69 7.33 3.44
N ARG A 50 -5.91 8.63 3.67
CA ARG A 50 -6.65 9.15 4.84
C ARG A 50 -7.76 10.09 4.39
N ARG A 51 -8.92 9.52 4.02
CA ARG A 51 -10.14 10.25 3.63
C ARG A 51 -9.92 11.35 2.56
N LYS A 52 -8.91 11.16 1.70
CA LYS A 52 -8.35 12.12 0.72
C LYS A 52 -7.82 13.42 1.34
N PRO A 53 -6.64 13.91 0.89
CA PRO A 53 -5.78 13.40 -0.18
C PRO A 53 -4.90 12.20 0.26
N TRP A 54 -4.05 11.71 -0.65
CA TRP A 54 -2.98 10.75 -0.33
C TRP A 54 -1.89 11.45 0.48
N GLU A 55 -1.58 10.94 1.67
CA GLU A 55 -0.55 11.48 2.56
C GLU A 55 0.79 10.78 2.28
N PRO A 56 1.85 11.48 1.82
CA PRO A 56 3.15 10.87 1.60
C PRO A 56 3.78 10.46 2.93
N LEU A 57 4.37 9.27 2.97
CA LEU A 57 5.12 8.76 4.12
C LEU A 57 6.63 8.84 3.84
N PRO A 58 7.48 8.90 4.88
CA PRO A 58 8.94 8.96 4.72
C PRO A 58 9.56 7.59 4.37
N PHE A 59 8.86 6.78 3.57
CA PHE A 59 9.30 5.45 3.17
C PHE A 59 9.48 5.37 1.65
N GLU A 60 10.68 4.96 1.25
CA GLU A 60 11.06 4.74 -0.13
C GLU A 60 11.90 3.46 -0.26
N GLY A 61 11.77 2.79 -1.41
CA GLY A 61 12.58 1.62 -1.72
C GLY A 61 11.98 0.71 -2.79
N THR A 62 12.45 -0.53 -2.82
CA THR A 62 11.90 -1.58 -3.68
C THR A 62 10.50 -1.98 -3.21
N LEU A 63 9.75 -2.68 -4.06
CA LEU A 63 8.44 -3.24 -3.68
C LEU A 63 8.56 -4.17 -2.47
N GLU A 64 9.65 -4.93 -2.36
CA GLU A 64 9.88 -5.87 -1.27
C GLU A 64 10.04 -5.13 0.06
N LYS A 65 10.91 -4.12 0.10
CA LYS A 65 11.10 -3.29 1.30
C LYS A 65 9.81 -2.60 1.74
N LEU A 66 9.05 -2.07 0.79
CA LEU A 66 7.80 -1.39 1.12
C LEU A 66 6.70 -2.35 1.55
N ALA A 67 6.70 -3.59 1.04
CA ALA A 67 5.83 -4.65 1.54
C ALA A 67 6.17 -5.01 3.00
N GLU A 68 7.45 -5.07 3.36
CA GLU A 68 7.87 -5.25 4.76
C GLU A 68 7.44 -4.06 5.63
N THR A 69 7.71 -2.82 5.22
CA THR A 69 7.25 -1.62 5.95
C THR A 69 5.73 -1.62 6.15
N MET A 70 4.94 -1.97 5.13
CA MET A 70 3.48 -2.07 5.25
C MET A 70 3.05 -3.13 6.29
N ASN A 71 3.78 -4.25 6.37
CA ASN A 71 3.46 -5.33 7.30
C ASN A 71 3.89 -5.06 8.75
N HIS A 72 5.03 -4.39 8.95
CA HIS A 72 5.63 -4.23 10.28
C HIS A 72 5.36 -2.85 10.88
N GLU A 73 5.70 -1.79 10.15
CA GLU A 73 5.66 -0.41 10.66
C GLU A 73 4.26 0.20 10.53
N LEU A 74 3.51 -0.23 9.52
CA LEU A 74 2.18 0.28 9.20
C LEU A 74 1.08 -0.76 9.37
N GLY A 75 1.35 -1.86 10.09
CA GLY A 75 0.40 -2.96 10.27
C GLY A 75 -0.94 -2.48 10.82
N ALA A 76 -0.94 -1.60 11.82
CA ALA A 76 -2.16 -1.01 12.36
C ALA A 76 -3.00 -0.24 11.31
N TRP A 77 -2.37 0.36 10.31
CA TRP A 77 -3.08 1.07 9.22
C TRP A 77 -3.55 0.14 8.12
N ALA A 78 -2.87 -0.99 7.94
CA ALA A 78 -3.32 -2.05 7.05
C ALA A 78 -4.52 -2.83 7.65
N ASP A 79 -4.61 -2.89 8.99
CA ASP A 79 -5.69 -3.52 9.75
C ASP A 79 -6.83 -2.59 10.17
N ASP A 80 -6.64 -1.26 10.15
CA ASP A 80 -7.69 -0.30 10.54
C ASP A 80 -8.70 -0.08 9.41
N TRP A 81 -9.87 -0.73 9.50
CA TRP A 81 -10.97 -0.66 8.52
C TRP A 81 -12.14 0.26 8.95
N SER A 82 -11.91 1.16 9.92
CA SER A 82 -12.96 1.95 10.57
C SER A 82 -13.42 3.22 9.84
#